data_AF-A0A0N4Y535-F1
#
_entry.id   AF-A0A0N4Y535-F1
#
_cell.length_a   1.000
_cell.length_b   1.000
_cell.length_c   1.000
_cell.angle_alpha   90.00
_cell.angle_beta   90.00
_cell.angle_gamma   90.00
#
_symmetry.space_group_name_H-M   'P 1'
#
loop_
_entity.id
_entity.type
_entity.pdbx_description
1 polymer ?
#
loop_
_entity_poly.entity_id
_entity_poly.type
_entity_poly.pdbx_seq_one_letter_code
_entity_poly.pdbx_strand_id
1 'polypeptide(L)'
;MRPLPRPETRPVVHTNSSDPMEVSASDPTLVTSKPLSFPRESTAQIVCPIYAYPHPHIVWYKDEASAKVAFHKGAVEISGLEDSDAGMYRCVASNQFPIYVDGPEQEFEVKFDRELRIGAQYGWLLPLIIILIMLLLLFIIIYSCQACKRYRAKQYNVAERE
;
A
#
# COMPACT_ATOMS: atom_id res chain seq x y z
N MET A 1 6.07 -32.22 27.03
CA MET A 1 4.96 -31.77 26.14
C MET A 1 4.76 -30.27 26.37
N ARG A 2 4.72 -29.45 25.31
CA ARG A 2 4.35 -28.03 25.47
C ARG A 2 2.82 -27.96 25.62
N PRO A 3 2.28 -27.22 26.60
CA PRO A 3 0.84 -26.98 26.67
C PRO A 3 0.41 -26.25 25.39
N LEU A 4 -0.73 -26.66 24.83
CA LEU A 4 -1.34 -25.96 23.71
C LEU A 4 -1.66 -24.52 24.15
N PRO A 5 -1.43 -23.50 23.30
CA PRO A 5 -1.84 -22.14 23.61
C PRO A 5 -3.34 -22.11 23.87
N ARG A 6 -3.76 -21.42 24.93
CA ARG A 6 -5.19 -21.21 25.21
C ARG A 6 -5.79 -20.38 24.08
N PRO A 7 -7.01 -20.69 23.60
CA PRO A 7 -7.71 -19.84 22.66
C PRO A 7 -7.86 -18.43 23.23
N GLU A 8 -7.56 -17.41 22.45
CA GLU A 8 -7.73 -16.02 22.85
C GLU A 8 -9.21 -15.68 22.77
N THR A 9 -9.83 -15.47 23.92
CA THR A 9 -11.27 -15.26 23.96
C THR A 9 -11.65 -13.88 23.44
N ARG A 10 -10.89 -12.84 23.81
CA ARG A 10 -11.03 -11.50 23.26
C ARG A 10 -10.42 -11.43 21.86
N PRO A 11 -10.97 -10.61 20.93
CA PRO A 11 -10.34 -10.37 19.64
C PRO A 11 -8.97 -9.73 19.84
N VAL A 12 -7.94 -10.29 19.21
CA VAL A 12 -6.59 -9.74 19.23
C VAL A 12 -5.97 -9.75 17.84
N VAL A 13 -5.10 -8.79 17.59
CA VAL A 13 -4.35 -8.71 16.34
C VAL A 13 -3.09 -9.56 16.44
N HIS A 14 -2.98 -10.57 15.57
CA HIS A 14 -1.74 -11.32 15.41
C HIS A 14 -0.80 -10.56 14.48
N THR A 15 0.36 -10.18 15.00
CA THR A 15 1.41 -9.56 14.21
C THR A 15 2.32 -10.61 13.58
N ASN A 16 2.77 -10.36 12.36
CA ASN A 16 3.89 -11.07 11.76
C ASN A 16 5.09 -10.11 11.78
N SER A 17 6.29 -10.57 12.13
CA SER A 17 7.49 -9.73 12.24
C SER A 17 7.86 -8.97 10.95
N SER A 18 7.29 -9.36 9.81
CA SER A 18 7.45 -8.71 8.50
C SER A 18 6.48 -7.56 8.24
N ASP A 19 5.41 -7.42 9.04
CA ASP A 19 4.37 -6.40 8.88
C ASP A 19 4.15 -5.68 10.21
N PRO A 20 4.88 -4.58 10.48
CA PRO A 20 4.76 -3.85 11.73
C PRO A 20 3.38 -3.18 11.83
N MET A 21 2.71 -3.44 12.95
CA MET A 21 1.39 -2.92 13.27
C MET A 21 1.48 -2.09 14.53
N GLU A 22 0.73 -0.99 14.59
CA GLU A 22 0.77 -0.04 15.71
C GLU A 22 -0.66 0.27 16.18
N VAL A 23 -0.84 0.40 17.49
CA VAL A 23 -2.11 0.84 18.08
C VAL A 23 -2.29 2.34 17.77
N SER A 24 -3.48 2.72 17.33
CA SER A 24 -3.82 4.11 17.07
C SER A 24 -3.75 4.93 18.36
N ALA A 25 -3.09 6.09 18.31
CA ALA A 25 -2.98 6.97 19.46
C ALA A 25 -4.35 7.54 19.92
N SER A 26 -5.33 7.60 19.02
CA SER A 26 -6.66 8.16 19.29
C SER A 26 -7.71 7.13 19.71
N ASP A 27 -7.52 5.86 19.33
CA ASP A 27 -8.46 4.78 19.61
C ASP A 27 -7.69 3.51 20.02
N PRO A 28 -7.75 3.08 21.30
CA PRO A 28 -7.02 1.92 21.80
C PRO A 28 -7.53 0.58 21.24
N THR A 29 -8.70 0.58 20.59
CA THR A 29 -9.27 -0.60 19.93
C THR A 29 -8.91 -0.68 18.44
N LEU A 30 -8.23 0.34 17.92
CA LEU A 30 -7.83 0.43 16.52
C LEU A 30 -6.35 0.13 16.36
N VAL A 31 -6.03 -0.78 15.46
CA VAL A 31 -4.66 -1.08 15.02
C VAL A 31 -4.49 -0.66 13.57
N THR A 32 -3.33 -0.09 13.24
CA THR A 32 -2.99 0.35 11.89
C THR A 32 -1.75 -0.39 11.39
N SER A 33 -1.63 -0.55 10.08
CA SER A 33 -0.49 -1.21 9.43
C SER A 33 0.07 -0.37 8.29
N LYS A 34 1.24 -0.76 7.78
CA LYS A 34 1.81 -0.12 6.59
C LYS A 34 0.90 -0.29 5.36
N PRO A 35 0.83 0.73 4.48
CA PRO A 35 0.06 0.66 3.26
C PRO A 35 0.46 -0.51 2.36
N LEU A 36 -0.51 -1.13 1.70
CA LEU A 36 -0.27 -2.08 0.62
C LEU A 36 -0.17 -1.33 -0.70
N SER A 37 0.78 -1.71 -1.56
CA SER A 37 0.94 -1.11 -2.88
C SER A 37 0.89 -2.18 -3.95
N PHE A 38 -0.06 -2.05 -4.88
CA PHE A 38 -0.25 -2.99 -5.98
C PHE A 38 -0.33 -2.25 -7.32
N PRO A 39 0.15 -2.81 -8.43
CA PRO A 39 -0.06 -2.22 -9.75
C PRO A 39 -1.53 -2.36 -10.20
N ARG A 40 -1.96 -1.53 -11.15
CA ARG A 40 -3.25 -1.70 -11.84
C ARG A 40 -3.38 -3.09 -12.47
N GLU A 41 -4.61 -3.56 -12.64
CA GLU A 41 -4.95 -4.87 -13.22
C GLU A 41 -4.45 -6.09 -12.42
N SER A 42 -3.78 -5.88 -11.29
CA SER A 42 -3.38 -6.97 -10.41
C SER A 42 -4.49 -7.36 -9.43
N THR A 43 -4.23 -8.38 -8.61
CA THR A 43 -5.16 -8.82 -7.57
C THR A 43 -4.58 -8.44 -6.20
N ALA A 44 -5.35 -7.70 -5.40
CA ALA A 44 -5.01 -7.41 -4.01
C ALA A 44 -5.79 -8.34 -3.08
N GLN A 45 -5.12 -8.83 -2.05
CA GLN A 45 -5.75 -9.50 -0.92
C GLN A 45 -5.44 -8.72 0.37
N ILE A 46 -6.49 -8.24 1.03
CA ILE A 46 -6.41 -7.49 2.28
C ILE A 46 -6.92 -8.38 3.39
N VAL A 47 -6.03 -8.89 4.25
CA VAL A 47 -6.36 -9.81 5.34
C VAL A 47 -6.67 -9.03 6.62
N CYS A 48 -7.69 -9.46 7.36
CA CYS A 48 -7.98 -9.02 8.71
C CYS A 48 -7.19 -9.90 9.70
N PRO A 49 -6.14 -9.40 10.35
CA PRO A 49 -5.28 -10.20 11.22
C PRO A 49 -5.85 -10.38 12.63
N ILE A 50 -7.18 -10.33 12.79
CA ILE A 50 -7.85 -10.41 14.09
C ILE A 50 -8.35 -11.83 14.34
N TYR A 51 -8.01 -12.38 15.50
CA TYR A 51 -8.38 -13.73 15.93
C TYR A 51 -9.11 -13.66 17.27
N ALA A 52 -10.15 -14.47 17.44
CA ALA A 52 -10.93 -14.55 18.67
C ALA A 52 -11.62 -15.92 18.80
N TYR A 53 -12.01 -16.27 20.02
CA TYR A 53 -12.88 -17.43 20.32
C TYR A 53 -13.98 -17.05 21.33
N PRO A 54 -15.28 -17.16 21.02
CA PRO A 54 -15.87 -17.65 19.76
C PRO A 54 -15.41 -16.86 18.53
N HIS A 55 -15.48 -17.50 17.36
CA HIS A 55 -14.98 -16.91 16.11
C HIS A 55 -15.63 -15.54 15.89
N PRO A 56 -14.85 -14.50 15.57
CA PRO A 56 -15.40 -13.16 15.47
C PRO A 56 -16.24 -13.02 14.20
N HIS A 57 -17.28 -12.21 14.31
CA HIS A 57 -17.99 -11.64 13.18
C HIS A 57 -17.15 -10.50 12.59
N ILE A 58 -16.75 -10.63 11.33
CA ILE A 58 -15.89 -9.67 10.64
C ILE A 58 -16.72 -8.85 9.63
N VAL A 59 -16.60 -7.53 9.70
CA VAL A 59 -17.20 -6.58 8.78
C VAL A 59 -16.14 -5.68 8.18
N TRP A 60 -16.20 -5.45 6.87
CA TRP A 60 -15.29 -4.56 6.15
C TRP A 60 -15.95 -3.25 5.76
N TYR A 61 -15.16 -2.18 5.78
CA TYR A 61 -15.53 -0.84 5.34
C TYR A 61 -14.43 -0.27 4.44
N LYS A 62 -14.83 0.52 3.45
CA LYS A 62 -13.93 1.31 2.60
C LYS A 62 -14.20 2.80 2.81
N ASP A 63 -13.16 3.58 3.09
CA ASP A 63 -13.22 5.05 3.22
C ASP A 63 -14.31 5.55 4.19
N GLU A 64 -14.49 4.85 5.31
CA GLU A 64 -15.54 5.09 6.33
C GLU A 64 -16.99 4.95 5.84
N ALA A 65 -17.21 4.66 4.56
CA ALA A 65 -18.52 4.43 3.99
C ALA A 65 -19.00 3.00 4.27
N SER A 66 -20.29 2.87 4.59
CA SER A 66 -21.00 1.61 4.79
C SER A 66 -21.28 0.88 3.47
N ALA A 67 -20.29 0.75 2.59
CA ALA A 67 -20.28 -0.39 1.69
C ALA A 67 -19.98 -1.61 2.56
N LYS A 68 -20.98 -2.05 3.35
CA LYS A 68 -20.95 -3.26 4.18
C LYS A 68 -20.82 -4.44 3.23
N VAL A 69 -19.63 -4.68 2.71
CA VAL A 69 -19.37 -5.92 2.00
C VAL A 69 -19.10 -6.93 3.11
N ALA A 70 -20.17 -7.60 3.53
CA ALA A 70 -20.12 -8.68 4.51
C ALA A 70 -19.40 -9.88 3.89
N PHE A 71 -18.08 -9.79 3.79
CA PHE A 71 -17.25 -10.93 3.50
C PHE A 71 -17.18 -11.77 4.78
N HIS A 72 -17.91 -12.89 4.83
CA HIS A 72 -17.77 -13.92 5.88
C HIS A 72 -16.40 -14.63 5.87
N LYS A 73 -15.39 -14.03 5.23
CA LYS A 73 -14.06 -14.56 5.03
C LYS A 73 -13.13 -13.47 5.51
N GLY A 74 -12.22 -13.76 6.44
CA GLY A 74 -11.31 -12.80 7.06
C GLY A 74 -10.34 -12.07 6.10
N ALA A 75 -10.64 -11.96 4.82
CA ALA A 75 -9.93 -11.19 3.82
C ALA A 75 -10.88 -10.63 2.74
N VAL A 76 -10.52 -9.48 2.18
CA VAL A 76 -11.09 -8.89 0.96
C VAL A 76 -10.16 -9.21 -0.20
N GLU A 77 -10.70 -9.73 -1.30
CA GLU A 77 -9.95 -9.99 -2.53
C GLU A 77 -10.55 -9.16 -3.67
N ILE A 78 -9.71 -8.36 -4.33
CA ILE A 78 -10.10 -7.47 -5.42
C ILE A 78 -9.21 -7.80 -6.61
N SER A 79 -9.82 -8.32 -7.67
CA SER A 79 -9.16 -8.64 -8.93
C SER A 79 -9.34 -7.52 -9.93
N GLY A 80 -8.31 -7.22 -10.73
CA GLY A 80 -8.41 -6.17 -11.76
C GLY A 80 -8.43 -4.78 -11.15
N LEU A 81 -7.45 -4.48 -10.30
CA LEU A 81 -7.40 -3.24 -9.53
C LEU A 81 -7.46 -1.99 -10.42
N GLU A 82 -8.38 -1.09 -10.08
CA GLU A 82 -8.54 0.24 -10.68
C GLU A 82 -8.29 1.36 -9.66
N ASP A 83 -7.96 2.57 -10.10
CA ASP A 83 -7.66 3.69 -9.19
C ASP A 83 -8.77 4.00 -8.15
N SER A 84 -10.01 3.61 -8.44
CA SER A 84 -11.16 3.78 -7.53
C SER A 84 -11.14 2.81 -6.33
N ASP A 85 -10.42 1.70 -6.44
CA ASP A 85 -10.27 0.71 -5.37
C ASP A 85 -9.30 1.20 -4.28
N ALA A 86 -8.43 2.16 -4.59
CA ALA A 86 -7.55 2.78 -3.61
C ALA A 86 -8.36 3.44 -2.49
N GLY A 87 -7.84 3.37 -1.26
CA GLY A 87 -8.54 3.89 -0.09
C GLY A 87 -8.15 3.22 1.21
N MET A 88 -8.82 3.62 2.29
CA MET A 88 -8.64 3.03 3.62
C MET A 88 -9.62 1.87 3.80
N TYR A 89 -9.10 0.67 4.01
CA TYR A 89 -9.89 -0.52 4.31
C TYR A 89 -9.84 -0.80 5.81
N ARG A 90 -11.01 -0.85 6.44
CA ARG A 90 -11.17 -1.13 7.86
C ARG A 90 -11.86 -2.47 8.05
N CYS A 91 -11.20 -3.42 8.73
CA CYS A 91 -11.92 -4.57 9.27
C CYS A 91 -12.32 -4.30 10.72
N VAL A 92 -13.54 -4.68 11.05
CA VAL A 92 -14.10 -4.64 12.40
C VAL A 92 -14.44 -6.06 12.75
N ALA A 93 -13.76 -6.61 13.75
CA ALA A 93 -13.98 -7.96 14.23
C ALA A 93 -14.62 -7.88 15.62
N SER A 94 -15.86 -8.38 15.73
CA SER A 94 -16.57 -8.45 17.00
C SER A 94 -16.83 -9.88 17.42
N ASN A 95 -16.75 -10.18 18.71
CA ASN A 95 -17.23 -11.44 19.24
C ASN A 95 -17.99 -11.22 20.56
N GLN A 96 -18.84 -12.19 20.90
CA GLN A 96 -19.72 -12.11 22.05
C GLN A 96 -19.54 -13.35 22.93
N PHE A 97 -19.24 -13.15 24.21
CA PHE A 97 -19.10 -14.23 25.18
C PHE A 97 -19.28 -13.72 26.63
N PRO A 98 -19.70 -14.57 27.57
CA PRO A 98 -19.77 -14.21 28.97
C PRO A 98 -18.37 -14.25 29.62
N ILE A 99 -18.05 -13.25 30.44
CA ILE A 99 -16.73 -13.16 31.12
C ILE A 99 -16.62 -14.16 32.29
N TYR A 100 -17.76 -14.57 32.84
CA TYR A 100 -17.89 -15.52 33.95
C TYR A 100 -19.07 -16.46 33.69
N VAL A 101 -19.10 -17.61 34.38
CA VAL A 101 -19.92 -18.79 34.04
C VAL A 101 -21.43 -18.50 33.86
N ASP A 102 -22.00 -17.59 34.65
CA ASP A 102 -23.43 -17.24 34.61
C ASP A 102 -23.67 -15.76 34.23
N GLY A 103 -22.69 -15.14 33.57
CA GLY A 103 -22.78 -13.74 33.16
C GLY A 103 -23.60 -13.51 31.90
N PRO A 104 -24.02 -12.27 31.64
CA PRO A 104 -24.55 -11.89 30.35
C PRO A 104 -23.43 -11.95 29.28
N GLU A 105 -23.82 -12.20 28.04
CA GLU A 105 -22.89 -12.10 26.91
C GLU A 105 -22.43 -10.64 26.75
N GLN A 106 -21.11 -10.45 26.72
CA GLN A 106 -20.49 -9.15 26.47
C GLN A 106 -19.93 -9.15 25.05
N GLU A 107 -20.19 -8.06 24.33
CA GLU A 107 -19.57 -7.81 23.03
C GLU A 107 -18.21 -7.16 23.18
N PHE A 108 -17.23 -7.68 22.44
CA PHE A 108 -15.89 -7.13 22.31
C PHE A 108 -15.60 -6.85 20.84
N GLU A 109 -14.99 -5.71 20.55
CA GLU A 109 -14.69 -5.25 19.20
C GLU A 109 -13.23 -4.78 19.11
N VAL A 110 -12.56 -5.17 18.02
CA VAL A 110 -11.25 -4.64 17.63
C VAL A 110 -11.30 -4.27 16.15
N LYS A 111 -10.64 -3.16 15.81
CA LYS A 111 -10.60 -2.61 14.46
C LYS A 111 -9.17 -2.68 13.91
N PHE A 112 -9.06 -2.90 12.61
CA PHE A 112 -7.78 -2.86 11.91
C PHE A 112 -7.90 -2.11 10.60
N ASP A 113 -7.08 -1.07 10.46
CA ASP A 113 -7.04 -0.19 9.29
C ASP A 113 -5.82 -0.49 8.42
N ARG A 114 -6.07 -0.54 7.10
CA ARG A 114 -5.04 -0.73 6.10
C ARG A 114 -5.33 0.08 4.84
N GLU A 115 -4.36 0.89 4.45
CA GLU A 115 -4.44 1.69 3.23
C GLU A 115 -4.05 0.84 2.00
N LEU A 116 -4.90 0.82 0.97
CA LEU A 116 -4.60 0.25 -0.34
C LEU A 116 -4.18 1.36 -1.30
N ARG A 117 -2.96 1.26 -1.84
CA ARG A 117 -2.40 2.16 -2.83
C ARG A 117 -2.25 1.45 -4.16
N ILE A 118 -2.56 2.16 -5.23
CA ILE A 118 -2.45 1.64 -6.59
C ILE A 118 -1.31 2.38 -7.30
N GLY A 119 -0.33 1.59 -7.76
CA GLY A 119 0.87 2.09 -8.42
C GLY A 119 0.53 2.67 -9.80
N ALA A 120 1.13 3.82 -10.11
CA ALA A 120 0.96 4.46 -11.42
C ALA A 120 1.59 3.61 -12.54
N GLN A 121 0.82 3.40 -13.61
CA GLN A 121 1.18 2.60 -14.79
C GLN A 121 2.44 3.10 -15.53
N TYR A 122 2.86 4.35 -15.32
CA TYR A 122 3.93 5.00 -16.07
C TYR A 122 5.23 5.21 -15.28
N GLY A 123 5.36 4.66 -14.07
CA GLY A 123 6.60 4.77 -13.28
C GLY A 123 7.83 4.24 -14.04
N TRP A 124 7.65 3.22 -14.88
CA TRP A 124 8.69 2.67 -15.76
C TRP A 124 9.00 3.51 -17.00
N LEU A 125 8.14 4.46 -17.40
CA LEU A 125 8.41 5.37 -18.52
C LEU A 125 9.36 6.50 -18.12
N LEU A 126 9.43 6.85 -16.83
CA LEU A 126 10.37 7.86 -16.33
C LEU A 126 11.84 7.59 -16.69
N PRO A 127 12.42 6.38 -16.47
CA PRO A 127 13.80 6.11 -16.89
C PRO A 127 13.97 6.20 -18.41
N LEU A 128 12.98 5.81 -19.21
CA LEU A 128 13.04 5.92 -20.67
C LEU A 128 13.05 7.38 -21.12
N ILE A 129 12.21 8.23 -20.52
CA ILE A 129 12.19 9.67 -20.80
C ILE A 129 13.53 10.32 -20.41
N ILE A 130 14.10 9.94 -19.27
CA ILE A 130 15.42 10.45 -18.83
C ILE A 130 16.51 10.06 -19.84
N ILE A 131 16.52 8.82 -20.31
CA ILE A 131 17.48 8.36 -21.33
C ILE A 131 17.34 9.18 -22.62
N LEU A 132 16.12 9.40 -23.09
CA LEU A 132 15.87 10.20 -24.30
C LEU A 132 16.34 11.66 -24.14
N ILE A 133 16.11 12.27 -22.98
CA ILE A 133 16.60 13.63 -22.67
C ILE A 133 18.13 13.65 -22.68
N MET A 134 18.78 12.67 -22.04
CA MET A 134 20.24 12.58 -22.00
C MET A 134 20.84 12.43 -23.40
N LEU A 135 20.24 11.61 -24.26
CA LEU A 135 20.69 11.45 -25.65
C LEU A 135 20.52 12.74 -26.47
N LEU A 136 19.42 13.46 -26.29
CA LEU A 136 19.20 14.76 -26.94
C LEU A 136 20.22 15.80 -26.49
N LEU A 137 20.52 15.89 -25.19
CA LEU A 137 21.52 16.80 -24.65
C LEU A 137 22.91 16.48 -25.21
N LEU A 138 23.30 15.20 -25.26
CA LEU A 138 24.57 14.78 -25.87
C LEU A 138 24.63 15.16 -27.35
N PHE A 139 23.55 14.97 -28.10
CA PHE A 139 23.49 15.34 -29.50
C PHE A 139 23.65 16.86 -29.70
N ILE A 140 22.97 17.67 -28.89
CA ILE A 140 23.09 19.14 -28.91
C ILE A 140 24.52 19.57 -28.57
N ILE A 141 25.16 18.95 -27.57
CA ILE A 141 26.55 19.23 -27.21
C ILE A 141 27.49 18.86 -28.35
N ILE A 142 27.35 17.68 -28.95
CA ILE A 142 28.18 17.25 -30.08
C ILE A 142 28.00 18.20 -31.27
N TYR A 143 26.76 18.55 -31.61
CA TYR A 143 26.47 19.43 -32.74
C TYR A 143 26.99 20.85 -32.51
N SER A 144 26.79 21.40 -31.31
CA SER A 144 27.33 22.71 -30.94
C SER A 144 28.86 22.71 -30.90
N CYS A 145 29.52 21.66 -30.38
CA CYS A 145 30.98 21.53 -30.44
C CYS A 145 31.49 21.45 -31.88
N GLN A 146 30.82 20.70 -32.76
CA GLN A 146 31.16 20.61 -34.18
C GLN A 146 30.94 21.95 -34.89
N ALA A 147 29.84 22.65 -34.61
CA ALA A 147 29.54 23.97 -35.15
C ALA A 147 30.54 25.03 -34.65
N CYS A 148 30.86 25.05 -33.36
CA CYS A 148 31.88 25.92 -32.75
C CYS A 148 33.27 25.68 -33.34
N LYS A 149 33.66 24.40 -33.53
CA LYS A 149 34.92 24.06 -34.20
C LYS A 149 34.93 24.56 -35.65
N ARG A 150 33.85 24.33 -36.42
CA ARG A 150 33.72 24.80 -37.81
C ARG A 150 33.72 26.33 -37.92
N TYR A 151 33.09 27.02 -36.98
CA TYR A 151 33.05 28.48 -36.91
C TYR A 151 34.45 29.06 -36.62
N ARG A 152 35.17 28.52 -35.62
CA ARG A 152 36.53 28.94 -35.29
C ARG A 152 37.54 28.67 -36.41
N ALA A 153 37.46 27.52 -37.08
CA ALA A 153 38.35 27.23 -38.21
C ALA A 153 38.18 28.22 -39.36
N LYS A 154 36.93 28.63 -39.65
CA LYS A 154 36.67 29.69 -40.64
C LYS A 154 37.26 31.04 -40.23
N GLN A 155 37.21 31.42 -38.95
CA GLN A 155 37.85 32.65 -38.47
C GLN A 155 39.37 32.61 -38.53
N TYR A 156 40.01 31.50 -38.16
CA TYR A 156 41.47 31.35 -38.26
C TYR A 156 41.96 31.54 -39.71
N ASN A 157 41.27 30.89 -40.67
CA ASN A 157 41.57 30.99 -42.10
C ASN A 157 41.30 32.39 -42.71
N VAL A 158 40.58 33.27 -42.00
CA VAL A 158 40.33 34.66 -42.38
C VAL A 158 41.40 35.58 -41.79
N ALA A 159 41.75 35.40 -40.51
CA ALA A 159 42.82 36.16 -39.85
C ALA A 159 44.22 35.87 -40.43
N GLU A 160 44.45 34.70 -41.02
CA GLU A 160 45.70 34.38 -41.73
C GLU A 160 45.77 35.01 -43.14
N ARG A 161 44.65 35.52 -43.67
CA ARG A 161 44.56 36.17 -44.98
C ARG A 161 44.63 37.70 -44.95
N GLU A 162 44.75 38.29 -43.76
CA GLU A 162 44.97 39.72 -43.52
C GLU A 162 46.42 39.99 -43.11
#